data_AF-S4XZU6-F1
#
_entry.id   AF-S4XZU6-F1
#
_cell.length_a   1.000
_cell.length_b   1.000
_cell.length_c   1.000
_cell.angle_alpha   90.00
_cell.angle_beta   90.00
_cell.angle_gamma   90.00
#
_symmetry.space_group_name_H-M   'P 1'
#
loop_
_entity.id
_entity.type
_entity.pdbx_description
1 polymer ?
#
loop_
_entity_poly.entity_id
_entity_poly.type
_entity_poly.pdbx_seq_one_letter_code
_entity_poly.pdbx_strand_id
1 'polypeptide(L)'
;MADSPSEARVTEVADGIYQLLEPSEAMRRAMDYFAHGPDAPRLLEKLAATAPRLLACMHGRAYEGDGAALLRGLARALDAAT
;
A
#
# COMPACT_ATOMS: atom_id res chain seq x y z
N MET A 1 -2.84 6.94 39.77
CA MET A 1 -1.58 7.09 39.04
C MET A 1 -0.90 5.72 38.98
N ALA A 2 -1.18 4.97 37.93
CA ALA A 2 -0.44 3.78 37.52
C ALA A 2 -0.72 3.62 36.02
N ASP A 3 0.29 3.98 35.24
CA ASP A 3 0.36 3.83 33.80
C ASP A 3 0.24 2.34 33.45
N SER A 4 -0.70 1.98 32.59
CA SER A 4 -0.92 0.60 32.14
C SER A 4 -0.28 0.44 30.75
N PRO A 5 0.75 -0.41 30.60
CA PRO A 5 1.47 -0.55 29.36
C PRO A 5 0.68 -1.44 28.41
N SER A 6 0.07 -0.86 27.38
CA SER A 6 -0.33 -1.62 26.19
C SER A 6 -0.10 -0.86 24.88
N GLU A 7 0.95 -0.05 24.82
CA GLU A 7 1.64 0.13 23.55
C GLU A 7 2.45 -1.15 23.31
N ALA A 8 1.78 -2.14 22.72
CA ALA A 8 2.48 -3.23 22.06
C ALA A 8 3.47 -2.58 21.08
N ARG A 9 4.75 -2.63 21.43
CA ARG A 9 5.84 -2.24 20.54
C ARG A 9 5.60 -2.99 19.23
N VAL A 10 5.25 -2.25 18.18
CA VAL A 10 5.07 -2.79 16.83
C VAL A 10 6.46 -3.17 16.34
N THR A 11 6.90 -4.36 16.74
CA THR A 11 8.17 -4.94 16.34
C THR A 11 8.03 -5.58 14.97
N GLU A 12 9.03 -5.31 14.14
CA GLU A 12 9.34 -5.85 12.81
C GLU A 12 8.51 -5.33 11.63
N VAL A 13 9.04 -4.27 11.02
CA VAL A 13 8.81 -3.88 9.63
C VAL A 13 9.49 -4.93 8.75
N ALA A 14 8.82 -6.05 8.49
CA ALA A 14 9.18 -6.92 7.37
C ALA A 14 8.96 -6.14 6.06
N ASP A 15 9.90 -6.21 5.11
CA ASP A 15 9.90 -5.51 3.81
C ASP A 15 8.49 -5.33 3.23
N GLY A 16 7.92 -4.16 3.48
CA GLY A 16 6.46 -4.02 3.58
C GLY A 16 5.71 -3.91 2.25
N ILE A 17 6.35 -4.25 1.12
CA ILE A 17 5.64 -4.42 -0.15
C ILE A 17 4.66 -5.59 -0.04
N TYR A 18 5.12 -6.73 0.47
CA TYR A 18 4.28 -7.93 0.62
C TYR A 18 3.17 -7.75 1.67
N GLN A 19 3.45 -7.03 2.76
CA GLN A 19 2.53 -6.91 3.89
C GLN A 19 1.30 -6.02 3.62
N LEU A 20 1.40 -5.08 2.66
CA LEU A 20 0.29 -4.20 2.31
C LEU A 20 -0.33 -4.54 0.95
N LEU A 21 0.50 -4.80 -0.06
CA LEU A 21 0.01 -4.98 -1.43
C LEU A 21 -0.76 -6.28 -1.60
N GLU A 22 -0.24 -7.40 -1.10
CA GLU A 22 -0.85 -8.72 -1.32
C GLU A 22 -2.26 -8.83 -0.69
N PRO A 23 -2.50 -8.45 0.58
CA PRO A 23 -3.85 -8.47 1.16
C PRO A 23 -4.81 -7.52 0.44
N SER A 24 -4.32 -6.35 0.03
CA SER A 24 -5.12 -5.36 -0.72
C SER A 24 -5.57 -5.94 -2.07
N GLU A 25 -4.66 -6.54 -2.82
CA GLU A 25 -4.95 -7.12 -4.12
C GLU A 25 -5.85 -8.37 -4.04
N ALA A 26 -5.70 -9.18 -3.00
CA ALA A 26 -6.58 -10.32 -2.76
C ALA A 26 -8.03 -9.88 -2.53
N MET A 27 -8.26 -8.84 -1.71
CA MET A 27 -9.58 -8.26 -1.51
C MET A 27 -10.14 -7.66 -2.80
N ARG A 28 -9.33 -6.86 -3.50
CA ARG A 28 -9.69 -6.17 -4.74
C ARG A 28 -10.21 -7.11 -5.82
N ARG A 29 -9.51 -8.24 -6.04
CA ARG A 29 -9.90 -9.25 -7.03
C ARG A 29 -11.24 -9.94 -6.74
N ALA A 30 -11.67 -9.95 -5.48
CA ALA A 30 -12.95 -10.55 -5.08
C ALA A 30 -14.15 -9.60 -5.27
N MET A 31 -13.93 -8.34 -5.63
CA MET A 31 -14.98 -7.33 -5.81
C MET A 31 -15.12 -6.99 -7.30
N ASP A 32 -16.34 -7.09 -7.85
CA ASP A 32 -16.67 -6.67 -9.23
C ASP A 32 -16.78 -5.13 -9.37
N TYR A 33 -16.12 -4.40 -8.48
CA TYR A 33 -16.11 -2.95 -8.43
C TYR A 33 -14.70 -2.46 -8.73
N PHE A 34 -14.47 -1.99 -9.95
CA PHE A 34 -13.15 -1.55 -10.37
C PHE A 34 -13.23 -0.20 -11.10
N ALA A 35 -12.90 0.89 -10.40
CA ALA A 35 -12.81 2.25 -10.94
C ALA A 35 -11.36 2.61 -11.28
N HIS A 36 -10.77 1.94 -12.28
CA HIS A 36 -9.38 2.15 -12.70
C HIS A 36 -9.46 2.57 -14.14
N GLY A 37 -9.22 3.85 -14.38
CA GLY A 37 -9.03 4.33 -15.73
C GLY A 37 -7.74 3.76 -16.31
N PRO A 38 -7.62 3.69 -17.65
CA PRO A 38 -6.41 3.22 -18.33
C PRO A 38 -5.15 4.01 -17.93
N ASP A 39 -5.31 5.23 -17.42
CA ASP A 39 -4.22 6.07 -16.93
C ASP A 39 -3.74 5.75 -15.49
N ALA A 40 -4.35 4.78 -14.79
CA ALA A 40 -4.00 4.48 -13.40
C ALA A 40 -2.50 4.15 -13.20
N PRO A 41 -1.84 3.33 -14.04
CA PRO A 41 -0.40 3.09 -13.91
C PRO A 41 0.44 4.37 -14.04
N ARG A 42 0.06 5.26 -14.98
CA ARG A 42 0.74 6.54 -15.21
C ARG A 42 0.60 7.49 -14.00
N LEU A 43 -0.58 7.53 -13.40
CA LEU A 43 -0.81 8.34 -12.20
C LEU A 43 -0.01 7.81 -11.00
N LEU A 44 0.06 6.49 -10.83
CA LEU A 44 0.86 5.86 -9.78
C LEU A 44 2.36 6.13 -9.96
N GLU A 45 2.88 6.13 -11.19
CA GLU A 45 4.29 6.46 -11.43
C GLU A 45 4.60 7.92 -11.07
N LYS A 46 3.68 8.86 -11.34
CA LYS A 46 3.86 10.25 -10.89
C LYS A 46 3.98 10.37 -9.37
N LEU A 47 3.23 9.56 -8.62
CA LEU A 47 3.32 9.52 -7.16
C LEU A 47 4.63 8.85 -6.72
N ALA A 48 5.01 7.74 -7.35
CA ALA A 48 6.26 7.03 -7.07
C ALA A 48 7.50 7.91 -7.30
N ALA A 49 7.46 8.79 -8.29
CA ALA A 49 8.52 9.75 -8.58
C ALA A 49 8.78 10.76 -7.44
N THR A 50 7.86 10.91 -6.49
CA THR A 50 8.08 11.73 -5.29
C THR A 50 8.92 11.04 -4.21
N ALA A 51 9.31 9.78 -4.45
CA ALA A 51 10.06 8.93 -3.51
C ALA A 51 9.46 8.92 -2.08
N PRO A 52 8.15 8.67 -1.93
CA PRO A 52 7.50 8.77 -0.63
C PRO A 52 8.02 7.66 0.29
N ARG A 53 8.37 8.03 1.52
CA ARG A 53 8.73 7.08 2.58
C ARG A 53 7.58 6.70 3.49
N LEU A 54 6.51 7.50 3.49
CA LEU A 54 5.31 7.30 4.28
C LEU A 54 4.09 7.43 3.37
N LEU A 55 3.22 6.41 3.39
CA LEU A 55 1.93 6.43 2.71
C LEU A 55 0.82 6.37 3.76
N ALA A 56 0.05 7.44 3.86
CA ALA A 56 -1.16 7.48 4.68
C ALA A 56 -2.26 6.70 3.94
N CYS A 57 -2.58 5.49 4.42
CA CYS A 57 -3.63 4.66 3.84
C CYS A 57 -5.01 5.10 4.37
N MET A 58 -6.01 5.14 3.49
CA MET A 58 -7.40 5.47 3.89
C MET A 58 -8.01 4.42 4.83
N HIS A 59 -7.54 3.18 4.74
CA HIS A 59 -7.94 2.07 5.60
C HIS A 59 -6.69 1.32 6.07
N GLY A 60 -6.70 0.87 7.32
CA GLY A 60 -5.56 0.17 7.92
C GLY A 60 -4.49 1.13 8.47
N ARG A 61 -3.29 0.59 8.66
CA ARG A 61 -2.13 1.35 9.17
C ARG A 61 -1.44 2.09 8.02
N ALA A 62 -0.83 3.23 8.34
CA ALA A 62 0.09 3.87 7.41
C ALA A 62 1.26 2.92 7.10
N TYR A 63 1.80 3.02 5.89
CA TYR A 63 2.98 2.28 5.47
C TYR A 63 4.21 3.18 5.52
N GLU A 64 5.27 2.70 6.17
CA GLU A 64 6.59 3.34 6.16
C GLU A 64 7.61 2.39 5.52
N GLY A 65 8.35 2.89 4.53
CA GLY A 65 9.30 2.08 3.75
C GLY A 65 9.59 2.68 2.37
N ASP A 66 9.91 1.84 1.38
CA ASP A 66 10.02 2.28 -0.02
C ASP A 66 8.61 2.39 -0.63
N GLY A 67 7.99 3.57 -0.52
CA GLY A 67 6.66 3.83 -1.06
C GLY A 67 6.66 3.91 -2.58
N ALA A 68 7.78 4.27 -3.21
CA ALA A 68 7.90 4.27 -4.67
C ALA A 68 7.85 2.84 -5.22
N ALA A 69 8.56 1.90 -4.60
CA ALA A 69 8.50 0.49 -4.97
C ALA A 69 7.08 -0.09 -4.77
N LEU A 70 6.41 0.25 -3.67
CA LEU A 70 5.03 -0.17 -3.41
C LEU A 70 4.06 0.34 -4.49
N LEU A 71 4.11 1.63 -4.82
CA LEU A 71 3.26 2.24 -5.85
C LEU A 71 3.51 1.64 -7.23
N ARG A 72 4.76 1.31 -7.56
CA ARG A 72 5.11 0.61 -8.81
C ARG A 72 4.63 -0.84 -8.82
N GLY A 73 4.67 -1.52 -7.69
CA GLY A 73 4.08 -2.85 -7.54
C GLY A 73 2.57 -2.83 -7.81
N LEU A 74 1.87 -1.86 -7.23
CA LEU A 74 0.45 -1.63 -7.49
C LEU A 74 0.19 -1.33 -8.97
N ALA A 75 0.96 -0.43 -9.59
CA ALA A 75 0.81 -0.09 -11.00
C ALA A 75 0.87 -1.33 -11.91
N ARG A 76 1.81 -2.25 -11.67
CA ARG A 76 1.92 -3.53 -12.41
C ARG A 76 0.72 -4.45 -12.17
N ALA A 77 0.22 -4.50 -10.94
CA ALA A 77 -0.93 -5.34 -10.59
C ALA A 77 -2.24 -4.85 -11.23
N LEU A 78 -2.37 -3.53 -11.43
CA LEU A 78 -3.49 -2.92 -12.16
C LEU A 78 -3.40 -3.12 -13.67
N ASP A 79 -2.19 -3.00 -14.23
CA ASP A 79 -1.94 -3.22 -15.66
C ASP A 79 -2.21 -4.67 -16.07
N ALA A 80 -1.82 -5.64 -15.24
CA ALA A 80 -2.10 -7.06 -15.47
C ALA A 80 -3.57 -7.48 -15.29
N ALA A 81 -4.43 -6.59 -14.77
CA ALA A 81 -5.85 -6.84 -14.57
C ALA A 81 -6.75 -6.26 -15.69
N THR A 82 -6.14 -5.64 -16.71
CA THR A 82 -6.80 -5.15 -17.93
C THR A 82 -6.66 -6.18 -19.05
#